data_AF-A0A3D2B2J1-F1
#
_entry.id   AF-A0A3D2B2J1-F1
#
_cell.length_a   1.000
_cell.length_b   1.000
_cell.length_c   1.000
_cell.angle_alpha   90.00
_cell.angle_beta   90.00
_cell.angle_gamma   90.00
#
_symmetry.space_group_name_H-M   'P 1'
#
loop_
_entity.id
_entity.type
_entity.pdbx_description
1 polymer ?
#
loop_
_entity_poly.entity_id
_entity_poly.type
_entity_poly.pdbx_seq_one_letter_code
_entity_poly.pdbx_strand_id
1 'polypeptide(L)'
;MLIVLGYLVVLGTVFGGYMMTGGHLGALYQPAELIIIGGAGVGAFIVGNNGKAIKGTLKALPLLFRRSKYTKSMYMDLLALLYRLMA
;
A
#
# COMPACT_ATOMS: atom_id res chain seq x y z
N MET A 1 3.28 -6.60 -10.29
CA MET A 1 3.50 -6.01 -8.95
C MET A 1 3.37 -7.14 -7.94
N LEU A 2 4.44 -7.47 -7.22
CA LEU A 2 4.47 -8.54 -6.21
C LEU A 2 3.81 -8.12 -4.88
N ILE A 3 2.90 -7.13 -4.91
CA ILE A 3 2.31 -6.52 -3.70
C ILE A 3 1.64 -7.59 -2.82
N VAL A 4 0.86 -8.48 -3.45
CA VAL A 4 0.18 -9.57 -2.74
C VAL A 4 1.18 -10.51 -2.07
N LEU A 5 2.25 -10.88 -2.78
CA LEU A 5 3.32 -11.71 -2.24
C LEU A 5 4.03 -11.03 -1.07
N GLY A 6 4.31 -9.72 -1.19
CA GLY A 6 4.90 -8.93 -0.12
C GLY A 6 4.02 -8.90 1.14
N TYR A 7 2.71 -8.68 0.99
CA TYR A 7 1.78 -8.73 2.13
C TYR A 7 1.74 -10.11 2.78
N LEU A 8 1.76 -11.20 2.00
CA LEU A 8 1.80 -12.55 2.55
C LEU A 8 3.08 -12.80 3.37
N VAL A 9 4.24 -12.35 2.87
CA VAL A 9 5.51 -12.46 3.60
C VAL A 9 5.45 -11.67 4.90
N VAL A 10 4.97 -10.41 4.88
CA VAL A 10 4.87 -9.58 6.09
C VAL A 10 3.94 -10.20 7.13
N LEU A 11 2.75 -10.64 6.73
CA LEU A 11 1.81 -11.26 7.66
C LEU A 11 2.41 -12.57 8.22
N GLY A 12 3.03 -13.38 7.36
CA GLY A 12 3.65 -14.64 7.77
C GLY A 12 4.81 -14.46 8.76
N THR A 13 5.67 -13.47 8.54
CA THR A 13 6.82 -13.22 9.45
C THR A 13 6.39 -12.58 10.77
N VAL A 14 5.45 -11.64 10.74
CA VAL A 14 4.96 -10.95 11.95
C VAL A 14 4.17 -11.90 12.84
N PHE A 15 3.16 -12.59 12.30
CA PHE A 15 2.37 -13.53 13.08
C PHE A 15 3.15 -14.80 13.41
N GLY A 16 3.93 -15.32 12.47
CA GLY A 16 4.79 -16.48 12.70
C GLY A 16 5.82 -16.23 13.80
N GLY A 17 6.53 -15.11 13.76
CA GLY A 17 7.48 -14.73 14.80
C GLY A 17 6.83 -14.55 16.18
N TYR A 18 5.64 -13.92 16.23
CA TYR A 18 4.90 -13.73 17.47
C TYR A 18 4.38 -15.04 18.08
N MET A 19 3.95 -15.99 17.24
CA MET A 19 3.56 -17.32 17.71
C MET A 19 4.75 -18.15 18.18
N MET A 20 5.91 -18.02 17.50
CA MET A 20 7.14 -18.71 17.90
C MET A 20 7.66 -18.28 19.27
N THR A 21 7.40 -17.04 19.69
CA THR A 21 7.74 -16.54 21.04
C THR A 21 6.73 -16.96 22.11
N GLY A 22 5.71 -17.76 21.77
CA GLY A 22 4.66 -18.19 22.71
C GLY A 22 3.54 -17.17 22.92
N GLY A 23 3.47 -16.13 22.07
CA GLY A 23 2.45 -15.10 22.15
C GLY A 23 1.06 -15.62 21.74
N HIS A 24 0.04 -15.29 22.54
CA HIS A 24 -1.35 -15.59 22.20
C HIS A 24 -1.89 -14.52 21.25
N LEU A 25 -2.32 -14.90 20.04
CA LEU A 25 -2.84 -13.96 19.05
C LEU A 25 -4.03 -13.12 19.55
N GLY A 26 -4.79 -13.62 20.52
CA GLY A 26 -5.86 -12.86 21.18
C GLY A 26 -5.37 -11.62 21.94
N ALA A 27 -4.11 -11.61 22.40
CA ALA A 27 -3.52 -10.46 23.08
C ALA A 27 -3.19 -9.31 22.11
N LEU A 28 -3.00 -9.59 20.81
CA LEU A 28 -2.82 -8.53 19.81
C LEU A 28 -4.11 -7.74 19.55
N TYR A 29 -5.27 -8.34 19.84
CA TYR A 29 -6.54 -7.70 19.59
C TYR A 29 -6.93 -6.81 20.76
N GLN A 30 -6.24 -5.69 20.89
CA GLN A 30 -6.53 -4.65 21.88
C GLN A 30 -7.10 -3.40 21.17
N PRO A 31 -8.43 -3.18 21.23
CA PRO A 31 -9.07 -2.05 20.56
C PRO A 31 -8.52 -0.68 20.98
N ALA A 32 -8.10 -0.55 22.24
CA ALA A 32 -7.49 0.67 22.75
C ALA A 32 -6.15 0.98 22.07
N GLU A 33 -5.29 -0.02 21.87
CA GLU A 33 -4.00 0.17 21.18
C GLU A 33 -4.19 0.53 19.70
N LEU A 34 -5.21 -0.02 19.04
CA LEU A 34 -5.55 0.38 17.66
C LEU A 34 -5.90 1.87 17.56
N ILE A 35 -6.63 2.41 18.55
CA ILE A 35 -6.96 3.84 18.59
C ILE A 35 -5.73 4.67 18.93
N ILE A 36 -4.91 4.24 19.89
CA ILE A 36 -3.70 4.96 20.30
C ILE A 36 -2.70 5.01 19.15
N ILE A 37 -2.31 3.86 18.61
CA ILE A 37 -1.29 3.74 17.55
C ILE A 37 -1.84 4.29 16.23
N GLY A 38 -3.05 3.91 15.85
CA GLY A 38 -3.70 4.39 14.63
C GLY A 38 -3.97 5.90 14.68
N GLY A 39 -4.51 6.39 15.79
CA GLY A 39 -4.77 7.81 16.02
C GLY A 39 -3.48 8.63 16.07
N ALA A 40 -2.43 8.13 16.72
CA ALA A 40 -1.12 8.79 16.73
C ALA A 40 -0.50 8.84 15.33
N GLY A 41 -0.59 7.75 14.56
CA GLY A 41 -0.07 7.70 13.18
C GLY A 41 -0.80 8.67 12.25
N VAL A 42 -2.14 8.70 12.32
CA VAL A 42 -2.95 9.65 11.53
C VAL A 42 -2.69 11.09 11.99
N GLY A 43 -2.61 11.33 13.30
CA GLY A 43 -2.31 12.65 13.85
C GLY A 43 -0.93 13.16 13.43
N ALA A 44 0.11 12.32 13.52
CA ALA A 44 1.46 12.64 13.07
C ALA A 44 1.50 12.90 11.56
N PHE A 45 0.74 12.14 10.77
CA PHE A 45 0.60 12.38 9.33
C PHE A 45 -0.01 13.75 9.02
N ILE A 46 -1.04 14.16 9.77
CA ILE A 46 -1.68 15.48 9.61
C ILE A 46 -0.71 16.60 10.01
N VAL A 47 0.00 16.45 11.14
CA VAL A 47 0.97 17.46 11.61
C VAL A 47 2.15 17.60 10.65
N GLY A 48 2.64 16.48 10.10
CA GLY A 48 3.82 16.46 9.23
C GLY A 48 3.56 16.83 7.77
N ASN A 49 2.31 17.06 7.34
CA ASN A 49 1.97 17.30 5.94
C ASN A 49 1.10 18.55 5.76
N ASN A 50 1.21 19.18 4.58
CA ASN A 50 0.32 20.26 4.19
C ASN A 50 -0.99 19.72 3.58
N GLY A 51 -2.05 20.54 3.56
CA GLY A 51 -3.37 20.12 3.05
C GLY A 51 -3.37 19.64 1.59
N LYS A 52 -2.43 20.11 0.76
CA LYS A 52 -2.26 19.62 -0.62
C LYS A 52 -1.71 18.19 -0.65
N ALA A 53 -0.69 17.90 0.16
CA ALA A 53 -0.08 16.58 0.28
C ALA A 53 -1.09 15.56 0.83
N ILE A 54 -1.83 15.91 1.89
CA ILE A 54 -2.88 15.05 2.47
C ILE A 54 -3.91 14.66 1.40
N LYS A 55 -4.42 15.64 0.66
CA LYS A 55 -5.41 15.41 -0.41
C LYS A 55 -4.83 14.59 -1.58
N GLY A 56 -3.55 14.79 -1.91
CA GLY A 56 -2.83 14.01 -2.91
C GLY A 56 -2.71 12.54 -2.51
N THR A 57 -2.27 12.28 -1.29
CA THR A 57 -2.12 10.92 -0.73
C THR A 57 -3.47 10.20 -0.68
N LEU A 58 -4.54 10.86 -0.23
CA LEU A 58 -5.89 10.27 -0.20
C LEU A 58 -6.42 9.91 -1.60
N LYS A 59 -6.10 10.70 -2.63
CA LYS A 59 -6.46 10.39 -4.03
C LYS A 59 -5.61 9.26 -4.61
N ALA A 60 -4.35 9.14 -4.20
CA ALA A 60 -3.44 8.12 -4.67
C ALA A 60 -3.69 6.75 -4.02
N LEU A 61 -4.13 6.72 -2.76
CA LEU A 61 -4.40 5.50 -2.00
C LEU A 61 -5.28 4.47 -2.74
N PRO A 62 -6.45 4.82 -3.31
CA PRO A 62 -7.27 3.87 -4.06
C PRO A 62 -6.65 3.44 -5.40
N LEU A 63 -5.72 4.24 -5.96
CA LEU A 63 -5.02 3.89 -7.19
C LEU A 63 -3.97 2.79 -6.95
N LEU A 64 -3.42 2.67 -5.74
CA LEU A 64 -2.44 1.63 -5.38
C LEU A 64 -3.03 0.22 -5.42
N PHE A 65 -4.32 0.08 -5.08
CA PHE A 65 -5.05 -1.19 -5.18
C PHE A 65 -5.49 -1.52 -6.60
N ARG A 66 -5.41 -0.56 -7.52
CA ARG A 66 -5.82 -0.74 -8.91
C ARG A 66 -4.65 -1.28 -9.74
N ARG A 67 -4.90 -2.33 -10.52
CA ARG A 67 -3.91 -2.89 -11.45
C ARG A 67 -3.38 -1.78 -12.37
N SER A 68 -2.06 -1.75 -12.58
CA SER A 68 -1.41 -0.79 -13.50
C SER A 68 -2.18 -0.74 -14.81
N LYS A 69 -2.63 0.46 -15.21
CA LYS A 69 -3.24 0.69 -16.53
C LYS A 69 -2.26 0.41 -17.66
N TYR A 70 -0.96 0.51 -17.38
CA TYR A 70 0.12 0.25 -18.33
C TYR A 70 0.33 -1.25 -18.46
N THR A 71 -0.32 -1.83 -19.47
CA THR A 71 -0.11 -3.21 -19.90
C THR A 71 0.96 -3.24 -20.99
N LYS A 72 1.59 -4.41 -21.16
CA LYS A 72 2.52 -4.63 -22.26
C LYS A 72 1.87 -4.30 -23.62
N SER A 73 0.60 -4.66 -23.84
CA SER A 73 -0.07 -4.33 -25.11
C SER A 73 -0.19 -2.82 -25.31
N MET A 74 -0.54 -2.04 -24.27
CA MET A 74 -0.66 -0.59 -24.41
C MET A 74 0.69 0.06 -24.75
N TYR A 75 1.81 -0.48 -24.23
CA TYR A 75 3.15 -0.06 -24.64
C TYR A 75 3.45 -0.43 -26.10
N MET A 76 3.07 -1.62 -26.54
CA MET A 76 3.26 -2.05 -27.94
C MET A 76 2.42 -1.20 -28.90
N ASP A 77 1.18 -0.90 -28.54
CA ASP A 77 0.27 -0.06 -29.33
C ASP A 77 0.80 1.38 -29.42
N LEU A 78 1.36 1.91 -28.32
CA LEU A 78 2.00 3.23 -28.30
C LEU A 78 3.24 3.28 -29.20
N LEU A 79 4.10 2.25 -29.15
CA LEU A 79 5.27 2.14 -30.02
C LEU A 79 4.87 2.04 -31.50
N ALA A 80 3.83 1.27 -31.81
CA ALA A 80 3.31 1.14 -33.17
C ALA A 80 2.72 2.46 -33.69
N LEU A 81 2.02 3.22 -32.85
CA LEU A 81 1.50 4.55 -33.18
C LEU A 81 2.65 5.53 -33.49
N LEU A 82 3.68 5.57 -32.64
CA LEU A 82 4.85 6.43 -32.83
C LEU A 82 5.60 6.09 -34.13
N TYR A 83 5.75 4.80 -34.44
CA TYR A 83 6.33 4.36 -35.71
C TYR A 83 5.52 4.85 -36.91
N ARG A 84 4.19 4.74 -36.87
CA ARG A 84 3.31 5.23 -37.95
C ARG A 84 3.31 6.74 -38.13
N LEU A 85 3.58 7.51 -37.07
CA LEU A 85 3.61 8.97 -37.11
C LEU A 85 4.94 9.54 -37.61
N MET A 86 6.03 8.78 -37.45
CA MET A 86 7.39 9.20 -37.86
C MET A 86 7.86 8.57 -39.17
N ALA A 87 7.07 7.67 -39.77
CA ALA A 87 7.28 7.11 -41.10
C ALA A 87 6.51 7.92 -42.15
#